data_AF-A0A136KG98-F1
#
_entry.id   AF-A0A136KG98-F1
#
_cell.length_a   1.000
_cell.length_b   1.000
_cell.length_c   1.000
_cell.angle_alpha   90.00
_cell.angle_beta   90.00
_cell.angle_gamma   90.00
#
_symmetry.space_group_name_H-M   'P 1'
#
loop_
_entity.id
_entity.type
_entity.pdbx_description
1 polymer ?
#
loop_
_entity_poly.entity_id
_entity_poly.type
_entity_poly.pdbx_seq_one_letter_code
_entity_poly.pdbx_strand_id
1 'polypeptide(L)'
;MILSNLRVLLSKKTTRLVVILLVEAIVLRVLMATQGQNVDFDSYRIVAEIMHSGGNVYAETTRYNYSPLWAYILLLFEEVRILFQADIWLFRLQIVLLLAMADVLIALVLYKISGLKSFALYIFSPLVIFVSAFNMQFDNLALALGLSSLFLLKKQKIRVSIVLMVASLLVKHTLIAYLLWLLFRRDVPKKGLFVILPMAILSLSFLVYGIEYEYLLRNVISYRPNDAAPLYNMFVPDIFKGIF
;
A
#
# COMPACT_ATOMS: atom_id res chain seq x y z
N MET A 1 9.56 -23.80 -37.89
CA MET A 1 10.25 -24.45 -36.75
C MET A 1 11.33 -23.57 -36.10
N ILE A 2 12.10 -22.76 -36.86
CA ILE A 2 13.16 -21.88 -36.29
C ILE A 2 12.58 -20.67 -35.52
N LEU A 3 11.50 -20.06 -36.02
CA LEU A 3 10.87 -18.89 -35.38
C LEU A 3 10.16 -19.22 -34.05
N SER A 4 9.61 -20.42 -33.89
CA SER A 4 9.01 -20.88 -32.63
C SER A 4 10.08 -21.12 -31.56
N ASN A 5 11.24 -21.67 -31.95
CA ASN A 5 12.36 -21.89 -31.04
C ASN A 5 13.00 -20.57 -30.59
N LEU A 6 13.11 -19.56 -31.47
CA LEU A 6 13.57 -18.22 -31.11
C LEU A 6 12.61 -17.52 -30.12
N ARG A 7 11.30 -17.62 -30.32
CA ARG A 7 10.31 -17.01 -29.41
C ARG A 7 10.34 -17.65 -28.01
N VAL A 8 10.54 -18.97 -27.95
CA VAL A 8 10.67 -19.73 -26.69
C VAL A 8 12.03 -19.47 -26.01
N LEU A 9 13.13 -19.34 -26.76
CA LEU A 9 14.42 -18.97 -26.19
C LEU A 9 14.46 -17.52 -25.71
N LEU A 10 13.88 -16.60 -26.48
CA LEU A 10 13.72 -15.21 -26.08
C LEU A 10 12.79 -15.08 -24.87
N SER A 11 11.71 -15.87 -24.80
CA SER A 11 10.84 -15.88 -23.61
C SER A 11 11.56 -16.46 -22.39
N LYS A 12 12.32 -17.55 -22.52
CA LYS A 12 13.13 -18.11 -21.42
C LYS A 12 14.22 -17.14 -20.95
N LYS A 13 14.96 -16.50 -21.86
CA LYS A 13 15.96 -15.48 -21.52
C LYS A 13 15.32 -14.27 -20.83
N THR A 14 14.18 -13.79 -21.33
CA THR A 14 13.44 -12.68 -20.73
C THR A 14 12.93 -13.04 -19.35
N THR A 15 12.39 -14.25 -19.14
CA THR A 15 11.97 -14.73 -17.82
C THR A 15 13.15 -14.80 -16.86
N ARG A 16 14.28 -15.36 -17.29
CA ARG A 16 15.50 -15.42 -16.45
C ARG A 16 15.97 -14.02 -16.06
N LEU A 17 16.00 -13.09 -17.01
CA LEU A 17 16.36 -11.69 -16.75
C LEU A 17 15.40 -11.06 -15.74
N VAL A 18 14.08 -11.20 -15.92
CA VAL A 18 13.09 -10.68 -14.97
C VAL A 18 13.31 -11.25 -13.57
N VAL A 19 13.56 -12.55 -13.43
CA VAL A 19 13.86 -13.16 -12.12
C VAL A 19 15.12 -12.57 -11.49
N ILE A 20 16.20 -12.40 -12.25
CA ILE A 20 17.43 -11.78 -11.76
C ILE A 20 17.14 -10.35 -11.26
N LEU A 21 16.46 -9.54 -12.07
CA LEU A 21 16.10 -8.16 -11.70
C LEU A 21 15.22 -8.10 -10.45
N LEU A 22 14.31 -9.06 -10.26
CA LEU A 22 13.48 -9.16 -9.07
C LEU A 22 14.31 -9.47 -7.82
N VAL A 23 15.23 -10.43 -7.92
CA VAL A 23 16.12 -10.78 -6.80
C VAL A 23 17.00 -9.60 -6.42
N GLU A 24 17.64 -8.95 -7.40
CA GLU A 24 18.45 -7.75 -7.19
C GLU A 24 17.63 -6.63 -6.54
N ALA A 25 16.42 -6.38 -7.03
CA ALA A 25 15.53 -5.36 -6.49
C ALA A 25 15.10 -5.62 -5.03
N ILE A 26 14.89 -6.89 -4.66
CA ILE A 26 14.58 -7.28 -3.27
C ILE A 26 15.81 -7.11 -2.38
N VAL A 27 16.99 -7.56 -2.84
CA VAL A 27 18.25 -7.38 -2.10
C VAL A 27 18.52 -5.90 -1.84
N LEU A 28 18.37 -5.04 -2.85
CA LEU A 28 18.54 -3.59 -2.70
C LEU A 28 17.59 -2.99 -1.66
N ARG A 29 16.34 -3.47 -1.58
CA ARG A 29 15.37 -3.02 -0.56
C ARG A 29 15.78 -3.49 0.84
N VAL A 30 16.19 -4.75 1.00
CA VAL A 30 16.68 -5.26 2.28
C VAL A 30 17.93 -4.49 2.74
N LEU A 31 18.87 -4.22 1.84
CA LEU A 31 20.05 -3.39 2.14
C LEU A 31 19.67 -1.94 2.48
N MET A 32 18.72 -1.35 1.77
CA MET A 32 18.25 0.00 2.07
C MET A 32 17.59 0.08 3.44
N ALA A 33 16.87 -0.97 3.85
CA ALA A 33 16.26 -1.05 5.16
C ALA A 33 17.30 -1.09 6.31
N THR A 34 18.58 -1.38 6.06
CA THR A 34 19.58 -1.36 7.14
C THR A 34 20.11 0.05 7.45
N GLN A 35 19.76 1.07 6.65
CA GLN A 35 20.40 2.38 6.69
C GLN A 35 19.91 3.33 7.81
N GLY A 36 19.14 2.86 8.79
CA GLY A 36 18.67 3.66 9.93
C GLY A 36 17.22 3.40 10.31
N GLN A 37 16.67 4.13 11.27
CA GLN A 37 15.25 4.06 11.68
C GLN A 37 14.51 5.33 11.26
N ASN A 38 13.19 5.23 11.09
CA ASN A 38 12.34 6.34 10.66
C ASN A 38 11.06 6.41 11.51
N VAL A 39 10.34 7.53 11.39
CA VAL A 39 9.11 7.82 12.14
C VAL A 39 7.96 6.84 11.84
N ASP A 40 7.81 6.42 10.59
CA ASP A 40 6.79 5.44 10.18
C ASP A 40 7.03 4.08 10.87
N PHE A 41 8.29 3.63 10.95
CA PHE A 41 8.67 2.40 11.64
C PHE A 41 8.31 2.43 13.13
N ASP A 42 8.66 3.53 13.81
CA ASP A 42 8.33 3.70 15.22
C ASP A 42 6.83 3.72 15.43
N SER A 43 6.09 4.34 14.51
CA SER A 43 4.62 4.34 14.53
C SER A 43 4.07 2.92 14.38
N TYR A 44 4.64 2.11 13.48
CA TYR A 44 4.22 0.71 13.31
C TYR A 44 4.52 -0.15 14.53
N ARG A 45 5.66 0.05 15.19
CA ARG A 45 6.00 -0.63 16.45
C ARG A 45 4.99 -0.29 17.54
N ILE A 46 4.70 0.99 17.76
CA ILE A 46 3.70 1.44 18.75
C ILE A 46 2.34 0.80 18.48
N VAL A 47 1.90 0.79 17.22
CA VAL A 47 0.61 0.20 16.82
C VAL A 47 0.59 -1.31 17.09
N ALA A 48 1.67 -2.02 16.76
CA ALA A 48 1.76 -3.45 17.01
C ALA A 48 1.74 -3.78 18.52
N GLU A 49 2.45 -3.00 19.34
CA GLU A 49 2.46 -3.15 20.80
C GLU A 49 1.07 -2.96 21.41
N ILE A 50 0.34 -1.91 21.00
CA ILE A 50 -1.04 -1.66 21.44
C ILE A 50 -1.97 -2.81 21.04
N MET A 51 -1.89 -3.26 19.78
CA MET A 51 -2.71 -4.37 19.30
C MET A 51 -2.40 -5.67 20.06
N HIS A 52 -1.13 -5.94 20.35
CA HIS A 52 -0.70 -7.14 21.07
C HIS A 52 -1.21 -7.14 22.52
N SER A 53 -1.25 -5.98 23.20
CA SER A 53 -1.84 -5.86 24.53
C SER A 53 -3.37 -5.90 24.55
N GLY A 54 -4.03 -6.07 23.39
CA GLY A 54 -5.49 -6.04 23.26
C GLY A 54 -6.09 -4.64 23.35
N GLY A 55 -5.27 -3.60 23.16
CA GLY A 55 -5.66 -2.20 23.25
C GLY A 55 -6.37 -1.67 22.00
N ASN A 56 -6.85 -0.42 22.09
CA ASN A 56 -7.46 0.29 20.97
C ASN A 56 -6.47 1.30 20.36
N VAL A 57 -5.94 0.95 19.17
CA VAL A 57 -4.98 1.78 18.43
C VAL A 57 -5.47 3.20 18.11
N TYR A 58 -6.78 3.43 18.01
CA TYR A 58 -7.30 4.77 17.75
C TYR A 58 -7.35 5.63 19.01
N ALA A 59 -7.55 5.02 20.18
CA ALA A 59 -7.61 5.75 21.45
C ALA A 59 -6.23 5.97 22.08
N GLU A 60 -5.34 5.00 21.91
CA GLU A 60 -4.05 4.97 22.63
C GLU A 60 -2.91 5.67 21.87
N THR A 61 -3.10 5.99 20.59
CA THR A 61 -2.10 6.74 19.82
C THR A 61 -2.72 7.66 18.77
N THR A 62 -2.06 8.78 18.50
CA THR A 62 -2.38 9.69 17.39
C THR A 62 -1.60 9.37 16.13
N ARG A 63 -0.72 8.35 16.17
CA ARG A 63 0.13 7.93 15.04
C ARG A 63 -0.54 6.91 14.12
N TYR A 64 -1.84 6.66 14.29
CA TYR A 64 -2.59 5.71 13.49
C TYR A 64 -3.83 6.34 12.87
N ASN A 65 -3.81 6.48 11.55
CA ASN A 65 -4.84 7.17 10.75
C ASN A 65 -5.35 6.33 9.57
N TYR A 66 -5.21 5.01 9.67
CA TYR A 66 -5.54 4.07 8.59
C TYR A 66 -6.73 3.19 8.97
N SER A 67 -7.22 2.35 8.04
CA SER A 67 -8.24 1.37 8.39
C SER A 67 -7.67 0.29 9.31
N PRO A 68 -8.49 -0.46 10.07
CA PRO A 68 -7.98 -1.48 11.00
C PRO A 68 -7.12 -2.57 10.34
N LEU A 69 -7.29 -2.83 9.04
CA LEU A 69 -6.56 -3.90 8.36
C LEU A 69 -5.04 -3.76 8.51
N TRP A 70 -4.50 -2.54 8.44
CA TRP A 70 -3.05 -2.33 8.59
C TRP A 70 -2.55 -2.68 10.00
N ALA A 71 -3.29 -2.30 11.05
CA ALA A 71 -2.99 -2.65 12.44
C ALA A 71 -2.98 -4.16 12.65
N TYR A 72 -3.92 -4.91 12.05
CA TYR A 72 -3.93 -6.38 12.11
C TYR A 72 -2.76 -7.02 11.37
N ILE A 73 -2.30 -6.44 10.25
CA ILE A 73 -1.09 -6.91 9.56
C ILE A 73 0.13 -6.69 10.45
N LEU A 74 0.24 -5.53 11.10
CA LEU A 74 1.32 -5.25 12.05
C LEU A 74 1.28 -6.17 13.27
N LEU A 75 0.09 -6.43 13.83
CA LEU A 75 -0.09 -7.42 14.89
C LEU A 75 0.44 -8.80 14.45
N LEU A 76 0.06 -9.27 13.25
CA LEU A 76 0.54 -10.55 12.74
C LEU A 76 2.07 -10.60 12.66
N PHE A 77 2.72 -9.53 12.21
CA PHE A 77 4.18 -9.47 12.15
C PHE A 77 4.82 -9.50 13.54
N GLU A 78 4.19 -8.88 14.52
CA GLU A 78 4.65 -8.89 15.90
C GLU A 78 4.47 -10.27 16.55
N GLU A 79 3.34 -10.93 16.32
CA GLU A 79 3.12 -12.31 16.78
C GLU A 79 4.14 -13.27 16.19
N VAL A 80 4.48 -13.14 14.90
CA VAL A 80 5.56 -13.92 14.28
C VAL A 80 6.90 -13.62 14.94
N ARG A 81 7.21 -12.35 15.21
CA ARG A 81 8.46 -11.97 15.90
C ARG A 81 8.56 -12.62 17.28
N ILE A 82 7.49 -12.56 18.07
CA ILE A 82 7.41 -13.13 19.42
C ILE A 82 7.52 -14.66 19.37
N LEU A 83 6.79 -15.32 18.46
CA LEU A 83 6.81 -16.77 18.28
C LEU A 83 8.22 -17.30 18.02
N PHE A 84 9.00 -16.60 17.19
CA PHE A 84 10.38 -16.96 16.88
C PHE A 84 11.42 -16.41 17.87
N GLN A 85 10.99 -15.71 18.93
CA GLN A 85 11.86 -15.01 19.88
C GLN A 85 12.91 -14.13 19.19
N ALA A 86 12.52 -13.53 18.07
CA ALA A 86 13.41 -12.75 17.24
C ALA A 86 13.50 -11.29 17.73
N ASP A 87 14.58 -10.63 17.35
CA ASP A 87 14.74 -9.21 17.58
C ASP A 87 13.77 -8.38 16.71
N ILE A 88 13.78 -7.06 16.93
CA ILE A 88 12.94 -6.10 16.19
C ILE A 88 13.26 -6.06 14.68
N TRP A 89 14.40 -6.61 14.26
CA TRP A 89 14.77 -6.66 12.85
C TRP A 89 13.88 -7.61 12.06
N LEU A 90 13.40 -8.71 12.67
CA LEU A 90 12.43 -9.59 11.98
C LEU A 90 11.10 -8.88 11.70
N PHE A 91 10.59 -8.07 12.63
CA PHE A 91 9.39 -7.24 12.41
C PHE A 91 9.59 -6.29 11.22
N ARG A 92 10.74 -5.61 11.19
CA ARG A 92 11.11 -4.72 10.09
C ARG A 92 11.23 -5.45 8.75
N LEU A 93 11.89 -6.60 8.74
CA LEU A 93 12.08 -7.40 7.53
C LEU A 93 10.74 -7.84 6.94
N GLN A 94 9.78 -8.24 7.79
CA GLN A 94 8.44 -8.62 7.32
C GLN A 94 7.73 -7.47 6.60
N ILE A 95 7.82 -6.24 7.12
CA ILE A 95 7.28 -5.04 6.48
C ILE A 95 7.98 -4.80 5.14
N VAL A 96 9.31 -4.75 5.12
CA VAL A 96 10.09 -4.49 3.92
C VAL A 96 9.81 -5.52 2.83
N LEU A 97 9.68 -6.80 3.19
CA LEU A 97 9.36 -7.87 2.23
C LEU A 97 7.94 -7.75 1.69
N LEU A 98 6.95 -7.41 2.54
CA LEU A 98 5.58 -7.15 2.08
C LEU A 98 5.54 -5.98 1.09
N LEU A 99 6.24 -4.89 1.38
CA LEU A 99 6.30 -3.72 0.51
C LEU A 99 7.11 -3.98 -0.76
N ALA A 100 8.17 -4.80 -0.69
CA ALA A 100 8.88 -5.26 -1.87
C ALA A 100 7.98 -6.12 -2.77
N MET A 101 7.15 -6.99 -2.20
CA MET A 101 6.17 -7.78 -2.97
C MET A 101 5.13 -6.88 -3.67
N ALA A 102 4.70 -5.80 -3.02
CA ALA A 102 3.83 -4.80 -3.63
C ALA A 102 4.50 -4.11 -4.82
N ASP A 103 5.75 -3.67 -4.67
CA ASP A 103 6.53 -3.07 -5.77
C ASP A 103 6.72 -4.05 -6.94
N VAL A 104 6.99 -5.32 -6.63
CA VAL A 104 7.08 -6.38 -7.65
C VAL A 104 5.77 -6.52 -8.40
N LEU A 105 4.63 -6.53 -7.70
CA LEU A 105 3.31 -6.64 -8.34
C LEU A 105 3.04 -5.44 -9.26
N ILE A 106 3.36 -4.22 -8.82
CA ILE A 106 3.26 -3.01 -9.66
C ILE A 106 4.15 -3.13 -10.88
N ALA A 107 5.42 -3.50 -10.70
CA ALA A 107 6.38 -3.66 -11.79
C ALA A 107 5.87 -4.69 -12.82
N LEU A 108 5.30 -5.82 -12.37
CA LEU A 108 4.73 -6.84 -13.24
C LEU A 108 3.48 -6.34 -13.99
N VAL A 109 2.63 -5.52 -13.37
CA VAL A 109 1.52 -4.87 -14.07
C VAL A 109 2.05 -3.91 -15.14
N LEU A 110 3.04 -3.08 -14.82
CA LEU A 110 3.69 -2.19 -15.78
C LEU A 110 4.36 -2.95 -16.92
N TYR A 111 5.00 -4.09 -16.63
CA TYR A 111 5.56 -4.98 -17.64
C TYR A 111 4.50 -5.43 -18.65
N LYS A 112 3.29 -5.75 -18.18
CA LYS A 112 2.18 -6.15 -19.07
C LYS A 112 1.60 -4.99 -19.87
N ILE A 113 1.75 -3.75 -19.42
CA ILE A 113 1.20 -2.57 -20.07
C ILE A 113 2.19 -2.00 -21.11
N SER A 114 3.46 -1.84 -20.74
CA SER A 114 4.46 -1.11 -21.53
C SER A 114 5.82 -1.81 -21.66
N GLY A 115 5.95 -3.03 -21.13
CA GLY A 115 7.12 -3.91 -21.33
C GLY A 115 8.27 -3.71 -20.33
N LEU A 116 9.42 -4.30 -20.67
CA LEU A 116 10.57 -4.45 -19.76
C LEU A 116 11.18 -3.13 -19.29
N LYS A 117 11.15 -2.08 -20.12
CA LYS A 117 11.73 -0.78 -19.76
C LYS A 117 11.00 -0.15 -18.57
N SER A 118 9.67 -0.13 -18.58
CA SER A 118 8.88 0.41 -17.47
C SER A 118 8.98 -0.45 -16.22
N PHE A 119 9.05 -1.78 -16.37
CA PHE A 119 9.34 -2.70 -15.28
C PHE A 119 10.65 -2.32 -14.58
N ALA A 120 11.74 -2.20 -15.34
CA ALA A 120 13.07 -1.91 -14.81
C ALA A 120 13.14 -0.49 -14.20
N LEU A 121 12.62 0.51 -14.91
CA LEU A 121 12.62 1.90 -14.43
C LEU A 121 11.87 2.05 -13.11
N TYR A 122 10.74 1.36 -12.95
CA TYR A 122 9.99 1.42 -11.70
C TYR A 122 10.71 0.69 -10.56
N ILE A 123 11.09 -0.59 -10.77
CA ILE A 123 11.56 -1.44 -9.67
C ILE A 123 12.95 -1.03 -9.13
N PHE A 124 13.77 -0.41 -9.98
CA PHE A 124 15.08 0.16 -9.63
C PHE A 124 15.05 1.67 -9.43
N SER A 125 13.88 2.30 -9.45
CA SER A 125 13.77 3.72 -9.12
C SER A 125 14.29 3.95 -7.70
N PRO A 126 15.29 4.83 -7.50
CA PRO A 126 15.79 5.16 -6.17
C PRO A 126 14.69 5.66 -5.24
N LEU A 127 13.74 6.42 -5.78
CA LEU A 127 12.58 6.92 -5.05
C LEU A 127 11.71 5.77 -4.54
N VAL A 128 11.41 4.78 -5.39
CA VAL A 128 10.58 3.64 -5.01
C VAL A 128 11.27 2.83 -3.91
N ILE A 129 12.56 2.53 -4.08
CA ILE A 129 13.36 1.81 -3.07
C ILE A 129 13.40 2.58 -1.75
N PHE A 130 13.64 3.90 -1.79
CA PHE A 130 13.71 4.72 -0.59
C PHE A 130 12.37 4.79 0.14
N VAL A 131 11.28 5.01 -0.59
CA VAL A 131 9.92 5.10 -0.02
C VAL A 131 9.49 3.76 0.61
N SER A 132 9.65 2.64 -0.11
CA SER A 132 9.15 1.35 0.36
C SER A 132 10.08 0.64 1.36
N ALA A 133 11.39 0.84 1.27
CA ALA A 133 12.34 0.10 2.12
C ALA A 133 13.00 0.95 3.21
N PHE A 134 13.37 2.20 2.91
CA PHE A 134 13.90 3.10 3.94
C PHE A 134 12.78 3.66 4.78
N ASN A 135 11.81 4.36 4.17
CA ASN A 135 10.66 4.98 4.87
C ASN A 135 9.59 3.97 5.28
N MET A 136 9.51 2.81 4.61
CA MET A 136 8.48 1.79 4.86
C MET A 136 7.05 2.30 4.67
N GLN A 137 6.85 3.27 3.78
CA GLN A 137 5.52 3.74 3.41
C GLN A 137 4.80 2.69 2.57
N PHE A 138 3.62 2.29 3.02
CA PHE A 138 2.83 1.21 2.41
C PHE A 138 1.83 1.68 1.34
N ASP A 139 1.96 2.90 0.82
CA ASP A 139 1.15 3.42 -0.28
C ASP A 139 1.21 2.52 -1.52
N ASN A 140 2.39 1.93 -1.76
CA ASN A 140 2.61 1.00 -2.85
C ASN A 140 1.76 -0.28 -2.71
N LEU A 141 1.45 -0.75 -1.49
CA LEU A 141 0.59 -1.92 -1.29
C LEU A 141 -0.85 -1.64 -1.74
N ALA A 142 -1.41 -0.49 -1.32
CA ALA A 142 -2.71 -0.04 -1.82
C ALA A 142 -2.69 0.14 -3.34
N LEU A 143 -1.65 0.80 -3.88
CA LEU A 143 -1.50 1.00 -5.32
C LEU A 143 -1.37 -0.32 -6.10
N ALA A 144 -0.65 -1.31 -5.58
CA ALA A 144 -0.49 -2.61 -6.22
C ALA A 144 -1.82 -3.35 -6.38
N LEU A 145 -2.63 -3.35 -5.32
CA LEU A 145 -3.98 -3.93 -5.31
C LEU A 145 -4.92 -3.14 -6.23
N GLY A 146 -4.91 -1.81 -6.15
CA GLY A 146 -5.73 -0.94 -6.97
C GLY A 146 -5.40 -1.04 -8.47
N LEU A 147 -4.13 -0.97 -8.86
CA LEU A 147 -3.71 -1.14 -10.25
C LEU A 147 -4.05 -2.53 -10.79
N SER A 148 -3.85 -3.58 -9.98
CA SER A 148 -4.25 -4.94 -10.34
C SER A 148 -5.76 -5.06 -10.54
N SER A 149 -6.55 -4.44 -9.67
CA SER A 149 -8.00 -4.34 -9.81
C SER A 149 -8.40 -3.72 -11.15
N LEU A 150 -7.83 -2.58 -11.52
CA LEU A 150 -8.16 -1.89 -12.77
C LEU A 150 -7.71 -2.65 -14.01
N PHE A 151 -6.54 -3.28 -13.94
CA PHE A 151 -6.06 -4.14 -15.01
C PHE A 151 -7.00 -5.33 -15.26
N LEU A 152 -7.52 -5.94 -14.19
CA LEU A 152 -8.47 -7.05 -14.28
C LEU A 152 -9.88 -6.59 -14.67
N LEU A 153 -10.28 -5.36 -14.30
CA LEU A 153 -11.54 -4.77 -14.69
C LEU A 153 -11.62 -4.58 -16.20
N LYS A 154 -10.53 -4.08 -16.81
CA LYS A 154 -10.40 -4.00 -18.28
C LYS A 154 -10.52 -5.35 -18.98
N LYS A 155 -10.14 -6.44 -18.29
CA LYS A 155 -10.29 -7.83 -18.76
C LYS A 155 -11.64 -8.45 -18.42
N GLN A 156 -12.62 -7.65 -18.02
CA GLN A 156 -13.97 -8.10 -17.64
C GLN A 156 -14.01 -9.06 -16.44
N LYS A 157 -12.94 -9.14 -15.62
CA LYS A 157 -12.89 -9.96 -14.40
C LYS A 157 -13.45 -9.20 -13.20
N ILE A 158 -14.72 -8.81 -13.28
CA ILE A 158 -15.34 -7.83 -12.37
C ILE A 158 -15.25 -8.25 -10.89
N ARG A 159 -15.59 -9.51 -10.56
CA ARG A 159 -15.61 -9.99 -9.16
C ARG A 159 -14.25 -9.85 -8.47
N VAL A 160 -13.19 -10.34 -9.11
CA VAL A 160 -11.81 -10.26 -8.58
C VAL A 160 -11.37 -8.80 -8.49
N SER A 161 -11.76 -7.97 -9.46
CA SER A 161 -11.43 -6.55 -9.46
C SER A 161 -12.05 -5.84 -8.25
N ILE A 162 -13.32 -6.10 -7.95
CA ILE A 162 -13.99 -5.55 -6.75
C ILE A 162 -13.25 -5.98 -5.49
N VAL A 163 -12.94 -7.27 -5.32
CA VAL A 163 -12.22 -7.78 -4.14
C VAL A 163 -10.87 -7.07 -3.96
N LEU A 164 -10.09 -6.92 -5.03
CA LEU A 164 -8.82 -6.21 -4.98
C LEU A 164 -8.98 -4.72 -4.67
N MET A 165 -10.06 -4.09 -5.14
CA MET A 165 -10.35 -2.69 -4.83
C MET A 165 -10.76 -2.50 -3.37
N VAL A 166 -11.58 -3.41 -2.82
CA VAL A 166 -11.90 -3.46 -1.38
C VAL A 166 -10.59 -3.58 -0.58
N ALA A 167 -9.75 -4.56 -0.92
CA ALA A 167 -8.47 -4.76 -0.25
C ALA A 167 -7.56 -3.54 -0.35
N SER A 168 -7.51 -2.88 -1.51
CA SER A 168 -6.76 -1.64 -1.71
C SER A 168 -7.20 -0.55 -0.75
N LEU A 169 -8.51 -0.29 -0.62
CA LEU A 169 -9.02 0.75 0.26
C LEU A 169 -8.84 0.41 1.74
N LEU A 170 -8.99 -0.86 2.11
CA LEU A 170 -8.75 -1.32 3.47
C LEU A 170 -7.27 -1.18 3.85
N VAL A 171 -6.33 -1.41 2.94
CA VAL A 171 -4.93 -1.10 3.21
C VAL A 171 -4.76 0.41 3.39
N LYS A 172 -5.14 1.20 2.38
CA LYS A 172 -5.08 2.66 2.43
C LYS A 172 -6.15 3.28 1.55
N HIS A 173 -6.83 4.29 2.05
CA HIS A 173 -7.93 4.96 1.36
C HIS A 173 -7.46 5.98 0.29
N THR A 174 -6.24 5.87 -0.24
CA THR A 174 -5.65 6.79 -1.23
C THR A 174 -6.38 6.82 -2.57
N LEU A 175 -7.07 5.73 -2.93
CA LEU A 175 -7.79 5.61 -4.21
C LEU A 175 -9.28 6.03 -4.14
N ILE A 176 -9.76 6.61 -3.03
CA ILE A 176 -11.15 7.08 -2.94
C ILE A 176 -11.48 8.07 -4.06
N ALA A 177 -10.62 9.08 -4.29
CA ALA A 177 -10.85 10.07 -5.35
C ALA A 177 -10.94 9.41 -6.73
N TYR A 178 -10.13 8.39 -6.97
CA TYR A 178 -10.17 7.63 -8.22
C TYR A 178 -11.49 6.85 -8.38
N LEU A 179 -12.03 6.26 -7.30
CA LEU A 179 -13.33 5.59 -7.35
C LEU A 179 -14.47 6.55 -7.67
N LEU A 180 -14.46 7.74 -7.08
CA LEU A 180 -15.44 8.78 -7.41
C LEU A 180 -15.36 9.17 -8.88
N TRP A 181 -14.14 9.29 -9.43
CA TRP A 181 -13.94 9.55 -10.85
C TRP A 181 -14.53 8.47 -11.76
N LEU A 182 -14.47 7.19 -11.36
CA LEU A 182 -15.07 6.09 -12.14
C LEU A 182 -16.58 6.21 -12.30
N LEU A 183 -17.29 6.91 -11.41
CA LEU A 183 -18.73 7.15 -11.55
C LEU A 183 -19.06 7.95 -12.81
N PHE A 184 -18.14 8.80 -13.28
CA PHE A 184 -18.28 9.61 -14.49
C PHE A 184 -17.87 8.88 -15.77
N ARG A 185 -17.18 7.73 -15.65
CA ARG A 185 -16.78 6.90 -16.78
C ARG A 185 -17.97 6.13 -17.36
N ARG A 186 -18.09 6.11 -18.68
CA ARG A 186 -19.15 5.38 -19.41
C ARG A 186 -18.74 3.96 -19.78
N ASP A 187 -17.44 3.72 -19.90
CA ASP A 187 -16.82 2.47 -20.33
C ASP A 187 -16.67 1.43 -19.21
N VAL A 188 -17.09 1.74 -17.99
CA VAL A 188 -16.91 0.87 -16.82
C VAL A 188 -18.20 0.10 -16.51
N PRO A 189 -18.21 -1.23 -16.69
CA PRO A 189 -19.39 -2.04 -16.36
C PRO A 189 -19.59 -2.09 -14.84
N LYS A 190 -20.86 -2.04 -14.40
CA LYS A 190 -21.24 -2.17 -12.98
C LYS A 190 -20.51 -1.18 -12.06
N LYS A 191 -20.20 0.03 -12.56
CA LYS A 191 -19.45 1.07 -11.84
C LYS A 191 -20.03 1.42 -10.46
N GLY A 192 -21.36 1.40 -10.30
CA GLY A 192 -22.00 1.63 -9.01
C GLY A 192 -21.55 0.61 -7.95
N LEU A 193 -21.60 -0.69 -8.28
CA LEU A 193 -21.13 -1.75 -7.37
C LEU A 193 -19.63 -1.67 -7.12
N PHE A 194 -18.84 -1.35 -8.15
CA PHE A 194 -17.39 -1.20 -8.05
C PHE A 194 -16.95 -0.04 -7.16
N VAL A 195 -17.81 0.96 -6.94
CA VAL A 195 -17.54 2.10 -6.06
C VAL A 195 -18.18 1.91 -4.68
N ILE A 196 -19.47 1.55 -4.64
CA ILE A 196 -20.24 1.44 -3.40
C ILE A 196 -19.69 0.34 -2.50
N LEU A 197 -19.36 -0.84 -3.06
CA LEU A 197 -18.99 -1.97 -2.22
C LEU A 197 -17.63 -1.78 -1.51
N PRO A 198 -16.55 -1.31 -2.16
CA PRO A 198 -15.32 -0.94 -1.46
C PRO A 198 -15.53 0.13 -0.37
N MET A 199 -16.32 1.17 -0.66
CA MET A 199 -16.60 2.23 0.30
C MET A 199 -17.41 1.70 1.50
N ALA A 200 -18.44 0.89 1.25
CA ALA A 200 -19.25 0.29 2.30
C ALA A 200 -18.41 -0.64 3.20
N ILE A 201 -17.60 -1.52 2.63
CA ILE A 201 -16.75 -2.43 3.41
C ILE A 201 -15.69 -1.65 4.21
N LEU A 202 -15.09 -0.61 3.62
CA LEU A 202 -14.20 0.28 4.35
C LEU A 202 -14.91 0.90 5.57
N SER A 203 -16.10 1.48 5.39
CA SER A 203 -16.86 2.06 6.50
C SER A 203 -17.23 1.02 7.55
N LEU A 204 -17.66 -0.18 7.14
CA LEU A 204 -18.00 -1.27 8.04
C LEU A 204 -16.78 -1.74 8.86
N SER A 205 -15.57 -1.69 8.31
CA SER A 205 -14.36 -2.10 9.04
C SER A 205 -14.12 -1.27 10.30
N PHE A 206 -14.52 0.00 10.29
CA PHE A 206 -14.40 0.88 11.44
C PHE A 206 -15.48 0.66 12.51
N LEU A 207 -16.60 0.00 12.19
CA LEU A 207 -17.68 -0.21 13.16
C LEU A 207 -17.26 -1.06 14.36
N VAL A 208 -16.24 -1.92 14.19
CA VAL A 208 -15.65 -2.70 15.29
C VAL A 208 -15.11 -1.80 16.41
N TYR A 209 -14.75 -0.55 16.08
CA TYR A 209 -14.24 0.45 17.02
C TYR A 209 -15.29 1.54 17.35
N GLY A 210 -16.56 1.30 17.00
CA GLY A 210 -17.64 2.30 17.02
C GLY A 210 -18.02 2.85 18.40
N ILE A 211 -17.63 2.19 19.50
CA ILE A 211 -17.84 2.68 20.87
C ILE A 211 -16.98 3.94 21.14
N GLU A 212 -15.85 4.06 20.44
CA GLU A 212 -14.85 5.12 20.61
C GLU A 212 -14.70 5.97 19.33
N TYR A 213 -15.83 6.25 18.68
CA TYR A 213 -15.91 6.95 17.39
C TYR A 213 -15.27 8.35 17.38
N GLU A 214 -15.21 9.04 18.52
CA GLU A 214 -14.56 10.36 18.62
C GLU A 214 -13.07 10.29 18.24
N TYR A 215 -12.39 9.21 18.62
CA TYR A 215 -10.99 8.99 18.27
C TYR A 215 -10.83 8.63 16.79
N LEU A 216 -11.78 7.88 16.21
CA LEU A 216 -11.81 7.61 14.77
C LEU A 216 -11.97 8.91 13.97
N LEU A 217 -12.89 9.78 14.38
CA LEU A 217 -13.07 11.08 13.74
C LEU A 217 -11.78 11.87 13.79
N ARG A 218 -11.19 12.03 14.97
CA ARG A 218 -9.98 12.82 15.18
C ARG A 218 -8.78 12.29 14.38
N ASN A 219 -8.56 10.98 14.44
CA ASN A 219 -7.33 10.38 13.94
C ASN A 219 -7.42 9.89 12.49
N VAL A 220 -8.61 9.68 11.93
CA VAL A 220 -8.77 9.18 10.54
C VAL A 220 -9.36 10.25 9.62
N ILE A 221 -10.42 10.94 10.05
CA ILE A 221 -11.16 11.88 9.19
C ILE A 221 -10.60 13.31 9.32
N SER A 222 -10.42 13.77 10.55
CA SER A 222 -9.92 15.11 10.88
C SER A 222 -8.42 15.14 11.08
N TYR A 223 -7.71 14.10 10.64
CA TYR A 223 -6.27 14.00 10.79
C TYR A 223 -5.58 15.17 10.07
N ARG A 224 -4.94 16.02 10.85
CA ARG A 224 -4.07 17.10 10.37
C ARG A 224 -2.65 16.75 10.77
N PRO A 225 -1.76 16.48 9.82
CA PRO A 225 -0.37 16.29 10.17
C PRO A 225 0.20 17.65 10.56
N ASN A 226 0.88 17.73 11.71
CA ASN A 226 1.26 18.99 12.37
C ASN A 226 2.10 19.96 11.48
N ASP A 227 2.68 19.49 10.36
CA ASP A 227 3.47 20.30 9.42
C ASP A 227 3.24 19.96 7.92
N ALA A 228 2.17 19.23 7.56
CA ALA A 228 2.12 18.48 6.29
C ALA A 228 1.95 19.26 4.99
N ALA A 229 1.86 20.58 5.03
CA ALA A 229 1.55 21.31 3.83
C ALA A 229 2.45 22.53 3.72
N PRO A 230 3.77 22.36 3.53
CA PRO A 230 4.68 23.49 3.36
C PRO A 230 4.23 24.38 2.21
N LEU A 231 3.72 23.80 1.10
CA LEU A 231 3.14 24.57 0.01
C LEU A 231 1.85 25.31 0.43
N TYR A 232 0.97 24.68 1.20
CA TYR A 232 -0.22 25.35 1.73
C TYR A 232 0.18 26.49 2.69
N ASN A 233 1.11 26.24 3.59
CA ASN A 233 1.61 27.20 4.56
C ASN A 233 2.35 28.36 3.91
N MET A 234 3.02 28.12 2.78
CA MET A 234 3.72 29.13 1.97
C MET A 234 2.79 29.92 1.05
N PHE A 235 1.79 29.29 0.44
CA PHE A 235 1.00 29.90 -0.64
C PHE A 235 -0.44 30.24 -0.27
N VAL A 236 -1.00 29.66 0.79
CA VAL A 236 -2.35 29.99 1.26
C VAL A 236 -2.24 31.09 2.31
N PRO A 237 -2.87 32.26 2.11
CA PRO A 237 -2.87 33.34 3.09
C PRO A 237 -3.53 32.89 4.42
N ASP A 238 -3.04 33.41 5.55
CA ASP A 238 -3.49 32.99 6.89
C ASP A 238 -5.00 33.09 7.12
N ILE A 239 -5.68 34.04 6.44
CA ILE A 239 -7.13 34.21 6.52
C ILE A 239 -7.92 32.99 6.01
N PHE A 240 -7.31 32.16 5.17
CA PHE A 240 -7.91 30.94 4.64
C PHE A 240 -7.46 29.67 5.39
N LYS A 241 -6.45 29.76 6.26
CA LYS A 241 -5.92 28.61 7.01
C LYS A 241 -6.85 28.10 8.11
N GLY A 242 -7.84 28.89 8.51
CA GLY A 242 -8.87 28.51 9.48
C GLY A 242 -10.18 27.97 8.88
N ILE A 243 -10.30 27.96 7.55
CA ILE A 243 -11.56 27.64 6.84
C ILE A 243 -11.60 26.17 6.35
N PHE A 244 -10.46 25.46 6.37
CA PHE A 244 -10.31 24.07 5.92
C PHE A 244 -9.63 23.22 6.99
#